data_AF-A0A5P9X0N4-F1
#
_entry.id   AF-A0A5P9X0N4-F1
#
_cell.length_a   1.000
_cell.length_b   1.000
_cell.length_c   1.000
_cell.angle_alpha   90.00
_cell.angle_beta   90.00
_cell.angle_gamma   90.00
#
_symmetry.space_group_name_H-M   'P 1'
#
loop_
_entity.id
_entity.type
_entity.pdbx_description
1 polymer ?
#
loop_
_entity_poly.entity_id
_entity_poly.type
_entity_poly.pdbx_seq_one_letter_code
_entity_poly.pdbx_strand_id
1 'polypeptide(L)'
;MDTQQRYVLGQRDDEGFYPVTVDQAPAGTVHRRHGSWYATMPGHPVQRAADRHQAAAHLVTLLDQGKRPTLPAQAPVTPASLIHGLRATRSYSHLMPSVRLSLANLVRTAEATARLAQLGWTPLEGYPGADQPWLMECRLCGWKGRRFWSHLRGRNGDNTPRPITRHPGCKPVPDHAAALVTLAAERTRECPCTPNHPTWLSEALDTLAAIQTALDGKAMMSAAIYARSILEPCPAATRRAGALRAAYDRRARALRDIRAGKSK
;
A
#
# COMPACT_ATOMS: atom_id res chain seq x y z
N MET A 1 -4.21 33.30 28.90
CA MET A 1 -3.67 32.09 29.54
C MET A 1 -3.09 31.24 28.43
N ASP A 2 -1.77 31.14 28.36
CA ASP A 2 -1.07 30.42 27.32
C ASP A 2 -1.27 28.91 27.58
N THR A 3 -2.04 28.24 26.74
CA THR A 3 -2.38 26.82 26.93
C THR A 3 -1.14 25.99 26.66
N GLN A 4 -0.35 25.74 27.70
CA GLN A 4 0.88 24.97 27.60
C GLN A 4 0.59 23.63 26.94
N GLN A 5 1.27 23.37 25.83
CA GLN A 5 1.05 22.18 25.01
C GLN A 5 1.45 20.92 25.81
N ARG A 6 0.45 20.21 26.34
CA ARG A 6 0.62 19.01 27.19
C ARG A 6 1.12 17.75 26.48
N TYR A 7 1.23 17.79 25.15
CA TYR A 7 1.65 16.64 24.35
C TYR A 7 2.93 16.91 23.57
N VAL A 8 3.70 15.86 23.35
CA VAL A 8 4.89 15.85 22.49
C VAL A 8 4.67 14.82 21.38
N LEU A 9 4.88 15.26 20.14
CA LEU A 9 4.94 14.37 18.97
C LEU A 9 6.39 13.90 18.83
N GLY A 10 6.63 12.60 18.93
CA GLY A 10 7.92 12.01 18.66
C GLY A 10 8.26 11.99 17.16
N GLN A 11 9.45 11.47 16.86
CA GLN A 11 9.87 11.26 15.48
C GLN A 11 8.95 10.26 14.79
N ARG A 12 8.72 10.48 13.49
CA ARG A 12 7.94 9.56 12.68
C ARG A 12 8.66 8.23 12.57
N ASP A 13 7.99 7.14 12.96
CA ASP A 13 8.52 5.79 12.80
C ASP A 13 8.46 5.30 11.34
N ASP A 14 9.00 4.11 11.14
CA ASP A 14 9.06 3.43 9.86
C ASP A 14 7.68 3.13 9.29
N GLU A 15 6.71 2.79 10.13
CA GLU A 15 5.34 2.53 9.68
C GLU A 15 4.56 3.83 9.39
N GLY A 16 5.18 4.99 9.66
CA GLY A 16 4.67 6.30 9.34
C GLY A 16 3.81 6.93 10.43
N PHE A 17 3.83 6.36 11.63
CA PHE A 17 3.16 6.86 12.83
C PHE A 17 4.08 7.80 13.62
N TYR A 18 3.48 8.76 14.29
CA TYR A 18 4.14 9.65 15.24
C TYR A 18 3.73 9.18 16.64
N PRO A 19 4.64 8.66 17.47
CA PRO A 19 4.32 8.35 18.85
C PRO A 19 4.00 9.64 19.58
N VAL A 20 2.99 9.60 20.44
CA VAL A 20 2.53 10.76 21.21
C VAL A 20 2.66 10.46 22.69
N THR A 21 3.36 11.34 23.40
CA THR A 21 3.35 11.37 24.86
C THR A 21 2.54 12.55 25.34
N VAL A 22 1.76 12.38 26.40
CA VAL A 22 1.00 13.44 27.07
C VAL A 22 1.43 13.44 28.53
N ASP A 23 1.85 14.60 29.04
CA ASP A 23 2.40 14.74 30.40
C ASP A 23 3.49 13.68 30.68
N GLN A 24 4.39 13.47 29.71
CA GLN A 24 5.47 12.47 29.72
C GLN A 24 5.03 10.99 29.70
N ALA A 25 3.73 10.69 29.69
CA ALA A 25 3.21 9.33 29.58
C ALA A 25 2.87 8.96 28.11
N PRO A 26 3.17 7.74 27.63
CA PRO A 26 2.72 7.28 26.33
C PRO A 26 1.19 7.32 26.21
N ALA A 27 0.66 8.02 25.20
CA ALA A 27 -0.78 8.19 25.00
C ALA A 27 -1.30 7.43 23.78
N GLY A 28 -0.45 7.18 22.78
CA GLY A 28 -0.83 6.50 21.55
C GLY A 28 0.01 6.96 20.37
N THR A 29 -0.55 6.86 19.17
CA THR A 29 0.09 7.30 17.94
C THR A 29 -0.83 8.19 17.10
N VAL A 30 -0.22 9.07 16.32
CA VAL A 30 -0.90 9.88 15.31
C VAL A 30 -0.36 9.51 13.95
N HIS A 31 -1.21 9.36 12.94
CA HIS A 31 -0.77 9.05 11.58
C HIS A 31 -1.64 9.74 10.54
N ARG A 32 -1.11 9.86 9.31
CA ARG A 32 -1.84 10.45 8.19
C ARG A 32 -2.28 9.36 7.23
N ARG A 33 -3.55 9.37 6.83
CA ARG A 33 -4.11 8.46 5.83
C ARG A 33 -5.09 9.22 4.94
N HIS A 34 -4.94 9.09 3.62
CA HIS A 34 -5.81 9.75 2.62
C HIS A 34 -6.03 11.25 2.88
N GLY A 35 -4.96 11.96 3.20
CA GLY A 35 -5.00 13.41 3.45
C GLY A 35 -5.49 13.81 4.83
N SER A 36 -6.14 12.93 5.58
CA SER A 36 -6.64 13.17 6.94
C SER A 36 -5.67 12.66 8.00
N TRP A 37 -5.75 13.22 9.20
CA TRP A 37 -4.99 12.76 10.36
C TRP A 37 -5.85 11.89 11.25
N TYR A 38 -5.21 10.95 11.93
CA TYR A 38 -5.88 9.99 12.79
C TYR A 38 -5.11 9.86 14.10
N ALA A 39 -5.84 9.76 15.19
CA ALA A 39 -5.34 9.47 16.52
C ALA A 39 -5.72 8.05 16.90
N THR A 40 -4.75 7.27 17.38
CA THR A 40 -4.94 5.88 17.78
C THR A 40 -4.40 5.72 19.20
N MET A 41 -5.31 5.54 20.16
CA MET A 41 -4.96 5.07 21.50
C MET A 41 -5.25 3.56 21.55
N PRO A 42 -4.26 2.71 21.88
CA PRO A 42 -4.48 1.27 22.02
C PRO A 42 -5.70 0.94 22.89
N GLY A 43 -6.60 0.11 22.37
CA GLY A 43 -7.86 -0.26 23.05
C GLY A 43 -9.03 0.69 22.84
N HIS A 44 -8.86 1.80 22.10
CA HIS A 44 -9.92 2.78 21.86
C HIS A 44 -10.17 2.98 20.36
N PRO A 45 -11.37 3.45 19.98
CA PRO A 45 -11.68 3.78 18.59
C PRO A 45 -10.70 4.81 18.00
N VAL A 46 -10.33 4.59 16.74
CA VAL A 46 -9.48 5.54 16.00
C VAL A 46 -10.29 6.79 15.68
N GLN A 47 -9.76 7.96 16.04
CA GLN A 47 -10.41 9.24 15.79
C GLN A 47 -9.78 9.96 14.61
N ARG A 48 -10.59 10.50 13.69
CA ARG A 48 -10.14 11.36 12.59
C ARG A 48 -10.04 12.82 13.06
N ALA A 49 -9.03 13.53 12.55
CA ALA A 49 -8.78 14.95 12.78
C ALA A 49 -8.32 15.66 11.51
N ALA A 50 -8.43 16.99 11.49
CA ALA A 50 -8.04 17.83 10.35
C ALA A 50 -6.52 17.91 10.18
N ASP A 51 -5.78 18.00 11.28
CA ASP A 51 -4.32 18.08 11.31
C ASP A 51 -3.70 17.20 12.42
N ARG A 52 -2.37 17.08 12.41
CA ARG A 52 -1.63 16.22 13.36
C ARG A 52 -1.74 16.69 14.81
N HIS A 53 -1.87 17.99 15.03
CA HIS A 53 -1.92 18.60 16.35
C HIS A 53 -3.30 18.41 16.98
N GLN A 54 -4.38 18.52 16.18
CA GLN A 54 -5.72 18.15 16.60
C GLN A 54 -5.84 16.65 16.90
N ALA A 55 -5.20 15.79 16.10
CA ALA A 55 -5.14 14.36 16.40
C ALA A 55 -4.45 14.09 17.75
N ALA A 56 -3.32 14.74 18.02
CA ALA A 56 -2.63 14.62 19.29
C ALA A 56 -3.45 15.19 20.46
N ALA A 57 -4.12 16.33 20.28
CA ALA A 57 -5.00 16.93 21.28
C ALA A 57 -6.16 16.00 21.65
N HIS A 58 -6.68 15.22 20.70
CA HIS A 58 -7.70 14.22 21.00
C HIS A 58 -7.19 13.16 21.99
N LEU A 59 -5.92 12.75 21.92
CA LEU A 59 -5.33 11.83 22.90
C LEU A 59 -5.27 12.44 24.30
N VAL A 60 -5.03 13.76 24.40
CA VAL A 60 -5.12 14.50 25.68
C VAL A 60 -6.55 14.43 26.22
N THR A 61 -7.56 14.70 25.38
CA THR A 61 -8.97 14.62 25.76
C THR A 61 -9.35 13.21 26.26
N LEU A 62 -8.88 12.16 25.61
CA LEU A 62 -9.13 10.78 26.07
C LEU A 62 -8.49 10.53 27.45
N LEU A 63 -7.27 10.99 27.69
CA LEU A 63 -6.61 10.86 28.99
C LEU A 63 -7.32 11.65 30.10
N ASP A 64 -7.78 12.86 29.79
CA ASP A 64 -8.56 13.72 30.70
C ASP A 64 -9.93 13.09 31.04
N GLN A 65 -10.50 12.31 30.11
CA GLN A 65 -11.68 11.46 30.34
C GLN A 65 -11.37 10.19 31.16
N GLY A 66 -10.15 10.04 31.68
CA GLY A 66 -9.71 8.88 32.46
C GLY A 66 -9.40 7.63 31.62
N LYS A 67 -9.49 7.71 30.29
CA LYS A 67 -9.11 6.58 29.42
C LYS A 67 -7.60 6.40 29.47
N ARG A 68 -7.14 5.16 29.33
CA ARG A 68 -5.71 4.81 29.30
C ARG A 68 -5.44 3.87 28.13
N PRO A 69 -4.24 3.90 27.53
CA PRO A 69 -3.83 2.90 26.56
C PRO A 69 -3.89 1.53 27.20
N THR A 70 -4.55 0.57 26.54
CA THR A 70 -4.49 -0.82 26.95
C THR A 70 -3.05 -1.32 26.71
N LEU A 71 -2.36 -1.73 27.78
CA LEU A 71 -1.04 -2.32 27.68
C LEU A 71 -1.11 -3.58 26.77
N PRO A 72 -0.06 -3.90 25.99
CA PRO A 72 -0.08 -4.99 25.00
C PRO A 72 -0.55 -6.35 25.54
N ALA A 73 -0.38 -6.61 26.84
CA ALA A 73 -0.84 -7.85 27.50
C ALA A 73 -2.38 -7.98 27.61
N GLN A 74 -3.15 -6.91 27.35
CA GLN A 74 -4.60 -6.87 27.53
C GLN A 74 -5.37 -6.53 26.24
N ALA A 75 -4.70 -6.44 25.10
CA ALA A 75 -5.39 -6.21 23.83
C ALA A 75 -6.08 -7.51 23.37
N PRO A 76 -7.42 -7.51 23.18
CA PRO A 76 -8.09 -8.67 22.59
C PRO A 76 -7.55 -8.90 21.17
N VAL A 77 -7.01 -10.09 20.95
CA VAL A 77 -6.59 -10.57 19.63
C VAL A 77 -7.82 -10.58 18.73
N THR A 78 -7.93 -9.59 17.85
CA THR A 78 -9.01 -9.56 16.86
C THR A 78 -8.77 -10.62 15.78
N PRO A 79 -9.79 -11.12 15.09
CA PRO A 79 -9.63 -12.08 13.99
C PRO A 79 -8.72 -11.57 12.84
N ALA A 80 -8.54 -10.25 12.69
CA ALA A 80 -7.58 -9.67 11.76
C ALA A 80 -6.12 -10.08 12.09
N SER A 81 -5.84 -10.32 13.36
CA SER A 81 -4.54 -10.80 13.85
C SER A 81 -4.31 -12.28 13.49
N LEU A 82 -5.36 -13.09 13.33
CA LEU A 82 -5.24 -14.49 12.92
C LEU A 82 -4.83 -14.67 11.45
N ILE A 83 -4.87 -13.60 10.64
CA ILE A 83 -4.25 -13.59 9.31
C ILE A 83 -2.71 -13.65 9.42
N HIS A 84 -2.12 -13.36 10.59
CA HIS A 84 -0.67 -13.55 10.85
C HIS A 84 -0.24 -15.03 10.91
N GLY A 85 -1.17 -15.98 10.85
CA GLY A 85 -0.85 -17.42 10.84
C GLY A 85 -0.21 -17.92 9.54
N LEU A 86 -0.25 -17.15 8.46
CA LEU A 86 0.67 -17.32 7.34
C LEU A 86 1.97 -16.64 7.72
N ARG A 87 2.82 -17.34 8.49
CA ARG A 87 4.20 -16.94 8.73
C ARG A 87 4.77 -16.42 7.42
N ALA A 88 5.25 -15.18 7.47
CA ALA A 88 6.05 -14.54 6.46
C ALA A 88 7.18 -15.50 6.02
N THR A 89 6.88 -16.35 5.04
CA THR A 89 7.92 -16.89 4.19
C THR A 89 8.52 -15.69 3.49
N ARG A 90 9.82 -15.76 3.18
CA ARG A 90 10.53 -14.76 2.37
C ARG A 90 10.00 -14.66 0.92
N SER A 91 8.72 -14.99 0.71
CA SER A 91 7.95 -14.89 -0.52
C SER A 91 6.84 -13.88 -0.28
N TYR A 92 7.14 -12.64 -0.62
CA TYR A 92 6.22 -11.56 -0.97
C TYR A 92 4.72 -11.77 -0.64
N SER A 93 4.31 -11.38 0.55
CA SER A 93 2.91 -10.99 0.78
C SER A 93 2.74 -9.58 0.22
N HIS A 94 2.37 -9.50 -1.05
CA HIS A 94 2.46 -8.29 -1.87
C HIS A 94 1.50 -7.15 -1.52
N LEU A 95 0.59 -7.37 -0.57
CA LEU A 95 -0.19 -6.33 0.09
C LEU A 95 0.25 -6.30 1.56
N MET A 96 0.42 -5.11 2.15
CA MET A 96 0.55 -5.02 3.60
C MET A 96 -0.73 -5.50 4.30
N PRO A 97 -0.65 -6.03 5.54
CA PRO A 97 -1.83 -6.49 6.30
C PRO A 97 -2.93 -5.43 6.46
N SER A 98 -2.55 -4.14 6.48
CA SER A 98 -3.47 -3.01 6.59
C SER A 98 -4.29 -2.74 5.31
N VAL A 99 -3.92 -3.38 4.19
CA VAL A 99 -4.61 -3.24 2.90
C VAL A 99 -5.54 -4.43 2.69
N ARG A 100 -6.85 -4.15 2.64
CA ARG A 100 -7.88 -5.16 2.38
C ARG A 100 -7.62 -5.90 1.07
N LEU A 101 -7.64 -7.23 1.10
CA LEU A 101 -7.65 -8.06 -0.11
C LEU A 101 -8.96 -7.83 -0.88
N SER A 102 -8.84 -7.23 -2.07
CA SER A 102 -9.96 -6.99 -2.99
C SER A 102 -9.43 -6.87 -4.42
N LEU A 103 -10.26 -7.16 -5.42
CA LEU A 103 -9.85 -7.04 -6.83
C LEU A 103 -9.28 -5.65 -7.15
N ALA A 104 -9.92 -4.59 -6.63
CA ALA A 104 -9.47 -3.23 -6.84
C ALA A 104 -8.06 -2.99 -6.28
N ASN A 105 -7.78 -3.47 -5.07
CA ASN A 105 -6.46 -3.32 -4.47
C ASN A 105 -5.41 -4.19 -5.15
N LEU A 106 -5.75 -5.39 -5.64
CA LEU A 106 -4.86 -6.24 -6.41
C LEU A 106 -4.43 -5.56 -7.72
N VAL A 107 -5.39 -5.04 -8.48
CA VAL A 107 -5.12 -4.33 -9.75
C VAL A 107 -4.27 -3.09 -9.49
N ARG A 108 -4.63 -2.26 -8.50
CA ARG A 108 -3.85 -1.07 -8.12
C ARG A 108 -2.43 -1.40 -7.69
N THR A 109 -2.24 -2.54 -7.03
CA THR A 109 -0.92 -3.00 -6.60
C THR A 109 -0.09 -3.45 -7.80
N ALA A 110 -0.68 -4.22 -8.71
CA ALA A 110 0.00 -4.62 -9.94
C ALA A 110 0.44 -3.40 -10.77
N GLU A 111 -0.41 -2.38 -10.89
CA GLU A 111 -0.07 -1.11 -11.54
C GLU A 111 1.06 -0.35 -10.82
N ALA A 112 0.99 -0.26 -9.50
CA ALA A 112 2.00 0.42 -8.71
C ALA A 112 3.37 -0.27 -8.88
N THR A 113 3.43 -1.60 -8.71
CA THR A 113 4.64 -2.39 -8.89
C THR A 113 5.20 -2.28 -10.31
N ALA A 114 4.34 -2.35 -11.33
CA ALA A 114 4.76 -2.18 -12.73
C ALA A 114 5.38 -0.80 -12.96
N ARG A 115 4.77 0.27 -12.45
CA ARG A 115 5.31 1.62 -12.60
C ARG A 115 6.56 1.85 -11.75
N LEU A 116 6.67 1.27 -10.55
CA LEU A 116 7.93 1.29 -9.79
C LEU A 116 9.08 0.68 -10.58
N ALA A 117 8.86 -0.47 -11.23
CA ALA A 117 9.87 -1.09 -12.09
C ALA A 117 10.25 -0.17 -13.25
N GLN A 118 9.29 0.53 -13.88
CA GLN A 118 9.58 1.54 -14.92
C GLN A 118 10.37 2.72 -14.40
N LEU A 119 10.19 3.07 -13.13
CA LEU A 119 10.89 4.16 -12.47
C LEU A 119 12.19 3.68 -11.81
N GLY A 120 12.62 2.42 -11.96
CA GLY A 120 13.85 1.92 -11.35
C GLY A 120 13.79 1.83 -9.81
N TRP A 121 12.64 1.44 -9.27
CA TRP A 121 12.45 1.15 -7.85
C TRP A 121 12.04 -0.32 -7.66
N THR A 122 12.58 -0.96 -6.63
CA THR A 122 12.20 -2.31 -6.20
C THR A 122 11.52 -2.21 -4.83
N PRO A 123 10.25 -2.63 -4.66
CA PRO A 123 9.65 -2.66 -3.34
C PRO A 123 10.29 -3.74 -2.47
N LEU A 124 10.55 -3.42 -1.21
CA LEU A 124 11.12 -4.34 -0.21
C LEU A 124 10.06 -4.92 0.73
N GLU A 125 8.84 -4.40 0.67
CA GLU A 125 7.66 -4.86 1.42
C GLU A 125 6.41 -4.87 0.52
N GLY A 126 5.32 -5.46 1.00
CA GLY A 126 4.02 -5.43 0.31
C GLY A 126 3.51 -4.00 0.10
N TYR A 127 2.65 -3.79 -0.88
CA TYR A 127 2.09 -2.47 -1.15
C TYR A 127 1.26 -1.97 0.04
N PRO A 128 1.59 -0.80 0.60
CA PRO A 128 0.93 -0.26 1.79
C PRO A 128 -0.29 0.61 1.46
N GLY A 129 -0.57 0.84 0.17
CA GLY A 129 -1.49 1.86 -0.30
C GLY A 129 -0.77 3.12 -0.80
N ALA A 130 -1.47 3.93 -1.59
CA ALA A 130 -0.82 5.00 -2.35
C ALA A 130 -0.22 6.11 -1.46
N ASP A 131 -0.90 6.43 -0.36
CA ASP A 131 -0.54 7.53 0.53
C ASP A 131 0.26 7.08 1.75
N GLN A 132 0.73 5.83 1.74
CA GLN A 132 1.57 5.29 2.81
C GLN A 132 3.04 5.24 2.37
N PRO A 133 3.99 5.42 3.30
CA PRO A 133 5.40 5.18 3.03
C PRO A 133 5.59 3.73 2.65
N TRP A 134 6.25 3.50 1.54
CA TRP A 134 6.57 2.18 1.04
C TRP A 134 8.08 2.03 1.02
N LEU A 135 8.59 1.03 1.73
CA LEU A 135 10.01 0.70 1.78
C LEU A 135 10.44 0.13 0.42
N MET A 136 11.44 0.77 -0.17
CA MET A 136 11.94 0.44 -1.51
C MET A 136 13.46 0.56 -1.58
N GLU A 137 14.01 -0.05 -2.63
CA GLU A 137 15.37 0.10 -3.08
C GLU A 137 15.42 0.83 -4.43
N CYS A 138 16.33 1.80 -4.55
CA CYS A 138 16.61 2.52 -5.78
C CYS A 138 17.55 1.69 -6.65
N ARG A 139 17.06 1.17 -7.78
CA ARG A 139 17.87 0.33 -8.70
C ARG A 139 18.99 1.09 -9.41
N LEU A 140 19.01 2.42 -9.32
CA LEU A 140 20.03 3.26 -9.94
C LEU A 140 21.31 3.33 -9.09
N CYS A 141 21.24 3.08 -7.78
CA CYS A 141 22.38 3.25 -6.88
C CYS A 141 22.35 2.37 -5.61
N GLY A 142 21.34 1.53 -5.41
CA GLY A 142 21.19 0.65 -4.26
C GLY A 142 20.64 1.30 -2.99
N TRP A 143 20.33 2.60 -2.99
CA TRP A 143 19.77 3.27 -1.81
C TRP A 143 18.45 2.64 -1.35
N LYS A 144 18.32 2.41 -0.05
CA LYS A 144 17.10 1.87 0.57
C LYS A 144 16.43 2.92 1.44
N GLY A 145 15.12 3.04 1.33
CA GLY A 145 14.34 3.90 2.20
C GLY A 145 12.89 4.03 1.76
N ARG A 146 12.15 4.88 2.47
CA ARG A 146 10.69 4.97 2.31
C ARG A 146 10.30 6.04 1.30
N ARG A 147 9.38 5.71 0.40
CA ARG A 147 8.80 6.63 -0.59
C ARG A 147 7.30 6.45 -0.70
N PHE A 148 6.60 7.55 -1.01
CA PHE A 148 5.16 7.50 -1.23
C PHE A 148 4.88 7.18 -2.70
N TRP A 149 4.13 6.11 -2.95
CA TRP A 149 3.68 5.78 -4.31
C TRP A 149 2.90 6.94 -4.94
N SER A 150 2.13 7.66 -4.14
CA SER A 150 1.36 8.82 -4.57
C SER A 150 2.21 9.97 -5.14
N HIS A 151 3.49 10.06 -4.75
CA HIS A 151 4.45 11.03 -5.28
C HIS A 151 5.16 10.51 -6.53
N LEU A 152 5.49 9.22 -6.55
CA LEU A 152 6.18 8.57 -7.67
C LEU A 152 5.30 8.39 -8.91
N ARG A 153 4.00 8.18 -8.74
CA ARG A 153 3.09 7.93 -9.86
C ARG A 153 2.84 9.14 -10.77
N GLY A 154 3.11 10.35 -10.29
CA GLY A 154 2.67 11.61 -10.92
C GLY A 154 1.17 11.83 -10.72
N ARG A 155 0.77 12.97 -10.13
CA ARG A 155 -0.65 13.28 -9.84
C ARG A 155 -1.28 14.26 -10.83
N ASN A 156 -0.50 14.93 -11.67
CA ASN A 156 -0.96 16.07 -12.47
C ASN A 156 -1.26 15.69 -13.94
N GLY A 157 -1.52 14.41 -14.22
CA GLY A 157 -1.78 13.91 -15.58
C GLY A 157 -0.53 13.79 -16.47
N ASP A 158 0.60 14.36 -16.07
CA ASP A 158 1.89 14.31 -16.76
C ASP A 158 2.67 13.00 -16.50
N ASN A 159 2.21 12.17 -15.56
CA ASN A 159 2.90 10.97 -15.07
C ASN A 159 4.35 11.22 -14.60
N THR A 160 4.70 12.47 -14.32
CA THR A 160 6.05 12.86 -13.89
C THR A 160 6.21 12.56 -12.40
N PRO A 161 7.17 11.72 -11.99
CA PRO A 161 7.47 11.50 -10.59
C PRO A 161 7.89 12.81 -9.92
N ARG A 162 7.44 13.03 -8.68
CA ARG A 162 7.92 14.14 -7.86
C ARG A 162 8.41 13.60 -6.52
N PRO A 163 9.46 14.16 -5.91
CA PRO A 163 10.38 15.18 -6.44
C PRO A 163 11.24 14.69 -7.63
N ILE A 164 11.78 15.63 -8.42
CA ILE A 164 12.69 15.34 -9.56
C ILE A 164 13.94 14.61 -9.07
N THR A 165 14.50 15.06 -7.94
CA THR A 165 15.57 14.36 -7.24
C THR A 165 15.01 13.14 -6.52
N ARG A 166 15.46 11.95 -6.89
CA ARG A 166 14.93 10.68 -6.38
C ARG A 166 15.12 10.52 -4.87
N HIS A 167 16.33 10.77 -4.36
CA HIS A 167 16.72 10.79 -2.95
C HIS A 167 18.09 11.49 -2.78
N PRO A 168 18.48 11.89 -1.55
CA PRO A 168 19.82 12.42 -1.29
C PRO A 168 20.91 11.42 -1.71
N GLY A 169 21.96 11.91 -2.38
CA GLY A 169 23.08 11.07 -2.84
C GLY A 169 22.76 10.13 -4.01
N CYS A 170 21.64 10.34 -4.72
CA CYS A 170 21.37 9.60 -5.96
C CYS A 170 22.30 10.03 -7.11
N LYS A 171 22.28 9.27 -8.21
CA LYS A 171 22.89 9.70 -9.47
C LYS A 171 22.43 11.12 -9.85
N PRO A 172 23.28 11.92 -10.53
CA PRO A 172 22.87 13.22 -11.07
C PRO A 172 21.60 13.12 -11.92
N VAL A 173 20.73 14.12 -11.85
CA VAL A 173 19.44 14.15 -12.58
C VAL A 173 19.60 13.92 -14.09
N PRO A 174 20.61 14.50 -14.79
CA PRO A 174 20.82 14.25 -16.22
C PRO A 174 21.03 12.76 -16.56
N ASP A 175 21.61 11.99 -15.64
CA ASP A 175 21.96 10.58 -15.87
C ASP A 175 20.78 9.63 -15.63
N HIS A 176 19.68 10.12 -15.05
CA HIS A 176 18.53 9.27 -14.69
C HIS A 176 17.90 8.64 -15.93
N ALA A 177 17.75 9.40 -17.02
CA ALA A 177 17.13 8.90 -18.24
C ALA A 177 17.94 7.73 -18.83
N ALA A 178 19.25 7.90 -18.97
CA ALA A 178 20.15 6.85 -19.47
C ALA A 178 20.11 5.61 -18.56
N ALA A 179 20.18 5.78 -17.23
CA ALA A 179 20.11 4.66 -16.29
C ALA A 179 18.77 3.90 -16.36
N LEU A 180 17.65 4.61 -16.57
CA LEU A 180 16.34 3.99 -16.74
C LEU A 180 16.20 3.25 -18.07
N VAL A 181 16.86 3.71 -19.14
CA VAL A 181 16.93 3.00 -20.42
C VAL A 181 17.70 1.68 -20.26
N THR A 182 18.79 1.65 -19.50
CA THR A 182 19.51 0.40 -19.21
C THR A 182 18.60 -0.59 -18.48
N LEU A 183 17.88 -0.15 -17.44
CA LEU A 183 16.94 -1.00 -16.70
C LEU A 183 15.74 -1.43 -17.55
N ALA A 184 15.37 -0.63 -18.55
CA ALA A 184 14.25 -0.95 -19.42
C ALA A 184 14.48 -2.23 -20.24
N ALA A 185 15.75 -2.54 -20.56
CA ALA A 185 16.14 -3.72 -21.34
C ALA A 185 15.86 -5.05 -20.61
N GLU A 186 15.81 -5.05 -19.28
CA GLU A 186 15.49 -6.23 -18.49
C GLU A 186 13.98 -6.59 -18.53
N ARG A 187 13.14 -5.69 -19.03
CA ARG A 187 11.68 -5.87 -19.05
C ARG A 187 11.28 -6.59 -20.33
N THR A 188 10.60 -7.71 -20.17
CA THR A 188 10.13 -8.54 -21.28
C THR A 188 8.64 -8.35 -21.51
N ARG A 189 8.19 -8.57 -22.76
CA ARG A 189 6.75 -8.63 -23.08
C ARG A 189 6.14 -9.99 -22.77
N GLU A 190 6.97 -11.01 -22.62
CA GLU A 190 6.58 -12.39 -22.33
C GLU A 190 6.94 -12.71 -20.89
N CYS A 191 6.06 -13.44 -20.22
CA CYS A 191 6.28 -13.89 -18.84
C CYS A 191 6.98 -15.25 -18.87
N PRO A 192 8.25 -15.36 -18.46
CA PRO A 192 8.94 -16.64 -18.37
C PRO A 192 8.65 -17.39 -17.07
N CYS A 193 7.82 -16.83 -16.18
CA CYS A 193 7.58 -17.37 -14.84
C CYS A 193 6.74 -18.65 -14.88
N THR A 194 7.04 -19.58 -13.98
CA THR A 194 6.21 -20.78 -13.75
C THR A 194 5.71 -20.76 -12.30
N PRO A 195 4.39 -20.76 -12.05
CA PRO A 195 3.31 -20.74 -13.04
C PRO A 195 3.23 -19.41 -13.81
N ASN A 196 2.62 -19.45 -14.99
CA ASN A 196 2.44 -18.25 -15.82
C ASN A 196 1.56 -17.22 -15.12
N HIS A 197 1.97 -15.95 -15.23
CA HIS A 197 1.17 -14.83 -14.74
C HIS A 197 0.14 -14.37 -15.79
N PRO A 198 -1.00 -13.79 -15.38
CA PRO A 198 -2.05 -13.35 -16.29
C PRO A 198 -1.64 -12.10 -17.08
N THR A 199 -0.97 -12.30 -18.21
CA THR A 199 -0.44 -11.23 -19.07
C THR A 199 -1.31 -10.98 -20.29
N TRP A 200 -2.31 -11.81 -20.49
CA TRP A 200 -3.35 -11.66 -21.50
C TRP A 200 -4.71 -11.36 -20.86
N LEU A 201 -5.60 -10.71 -21.62
CA LEU A 201 -6.91 -10.29 -21.13
C LEU A 201 -7.76 -11.47 -20.65
N SER A 202 -7.78 -12.58 -21.37
CA SER A 202 -8.51 -13.80 -20.99
C SER A 202 -8.00 -14.35 -19.66
N GLU A 203 -6.70 -14.59 -19.53
CA GLU A 203 -6.09 -15.07 -18.30
C GLU A 203 -6.36 -14.15 -17.10
N ALA A 204 -6.33 -12.83 -17.33
CA ALA A 204 -6.65 -11.84 -16.31
C ALA A 204 -8.14 -11.88 -15.91
N LEU A 205 -9.06 -12.10 -16.85
CA LEU A 205 -10.47 -12.29 -16.55
C LEU A 205 -10.69 -13.54 -15.69
N ASP A 206 -10.07 -14.66 -16.08
CA ASP A 206 -10.18 -15.94 -15.38
C ASP A 206 -9.60 -15.85 -13.97
N THR A 207 -8.41 -15.25 -13.83
CA THR A 207 -7.76 -15.05 -12.53
C THR A 207 -8.60 -14.16 -11.61
N LEU A 208 -9.13 -13.03 -12.12
CA LEU A 208 -9.98 -12.15 -11.32
C LEU A 208 -11.32 -12.80 -10.96
N ALA A 209 -11.86 -13.68 -11.81
CA ALA A 209 -13.05 -14.46 -11.51
C ALA A 209 -12.78 -15.48 -10.40
N ALA A 210 -11.69 -16.24 -10.49
CA ALA A 210 -11.29 -17.21 -9.48
C ALA A 210 -11.07 -16.56 -8.09
N ILE A 211 -10.43 -15.38 -8.06
CA ILE A 211 -10.26 -14.60 -6.83
C ILE A 211 -11.61 -14.14 -6.29
N GLN A 212 -12.51 -13.64 -7.14
CA GLN A 212 -13.82 -13.19 -6.69
C GLN A 212 -14.63 -14.34 -6.09
N THR A 213 -14.68 -15.50 -6.75
CA THR A 213 -15.33 -16.71 -6.24
C THR A 213 -14.76 -17.12 -4.88
N ALA A 214 -13.43 -17.09 -4.73
CA ALA A 214 -12.79 -17.40 -3.45
C ALA A 214 -13.13 -16.39 -2.35
N LEU A 215 -13.20 -15.09 -2.68
CA LEU A 215 -13.58 -14.05 -1.72
C LEU A 215 -15.05 -14.18 -1.30
N ASP A 216 -15.96 -14.45 -2.24
CA ASP A 216 -17.39 -14.62 -1.97
C ASP A 216 -17.66 -15.88 -1.15
N GLY A 217 -16.94 -16.96 -1.44
CA GLY A 217 -16.95 -18.20 -0.65
C GLY A 217 -16.17 -18.14 0.66
N LYS A 218 -15.62 -16.97 1.04
CA LYS A 218 -14.77 -16.77 2.23
C LYS A 218 -13.53 -17.70 2.30
N ALA A 219 -13.10 -18.24 1.16
CA ALA A 219 -11.92 -19.09 1.01
C ALA A 219 -10.64 -18.24 0.90
N MET A 220 -10.26 -17.59 2.01
CA MET A 220 -9.15 -16.62 2.04
C MET A 220 -7.81 -17.20 1.58
N MET A 221 -7.53 -18.47 1.87
CA MET A 221 -6.30 -19.13 1.43
C MET A 221 -6.24 -19.24 -0.10
N SER A 222 -7.32 -19.68 -0.73
CA SER A 222 -7.42 -19.77 -2.19
C SER A 222 -7.30 -18.39 -2.84
N ALA A 223 -7.96 -17.38 -2.28
CA ALA A 223 -7.83 -16.00 -2.74
C ALA A 223 -6.37 -15.49 -2.66
N ALA A 224 -5.65 -15.83 -1.59
CA ALA A 224 -4.24 -15.48 -1.42
C ALA A 224 -3.34 -16.21 -2.44
N ILE A 225 -3.59 -17.49 -2.71
CA ILE A 225 -2.86 -18.27 -3.73
C ILE A 225 -3.01 -17.63 -5.11
N TYR A 226 -4.24 -17.30 -5.52
CA TYR A 226 -4.46 -16.62 -6.80
C TYR A 226 -3.89 -15.19 -6.81
N ALA A 227 -3.89 -14.48 -5.68
CA ALA A 227 -3.28 -13.15 -5.61
C ALA A 227 -1.77 -13.18 -5.87
N ARG A 228 -1.07 -14.28 -5.53
CA ARG A 228 0.36 -14.42 -5.82
C ARG A 228 0.68 -14.36 -7.31
N SER A 229 -0.12 -15.00 -8.17
CA SER A 229 0.10 -14.95 -9.62
C SER A 229 -0.04 -13.54 -10.22
N ILE A 230 -0.78 -12.66 -9.54
CA ILE A 230 -0.91 -11.25 -9.94
C ILE A 230 0.30 -10.43 -9.48
N LEU A 231 0.82 -10.73 -8.29
CA LEU A 231 1.68 -9.80 -7.58
C LEU A 231 3.16 -10.20 -7.57
N GLU A 232 3.49 -11.46 -7.84
CA GLU A 232 4.87 -11.96 -7.87
C GLU A 232 5.76 -11.18 -8.84
N PRO A 233 7.04 -10.94 -8.51
CA PRO A 233 7.93 -10.17 -9.38
C PRO A 233 8.02 -10.83 -10.75
N CYS A 234 7.90 -10.05 -11.81
CA CYS A 234 7.89 -10.56 -13.17
C CYS A 234 8.44 -9.50 -14.13
N PRO A 235 9.32 -9.86 -15.07
CA PRO A 235 9.79 -8.92 -16.08
C PRO A 235 8.66 -8.41 -16.98
N ALA A 236 7.56 -9.18 -17.11
CA ALA A 236 6.33 -8.79 -17.81
C ALA A 236 5.30 -8.05 -16.93
N ALA A 237 5.70 -7.50 -15.78
CA ALA A 237 4.79 -6.82 -14.86
C ALA A 237 3.99 -5.66 -15.51
N THR A 238 4.58 -4.93 -16.45
CA THR A 238 3.87 -3.86 -17.19
C THR A 238 2.72 -4.40 -18.02
N ARG A 239 2.94 -5.51 -18.73
CA ARG A 239 1.92 -6.17 -19.53
C ARG A 239 0.80 -6.75 -18.66
N ARG A 240 1.20 -7.45 -17.60
CA ARG A 240 0.28 -8.00 -16.59
C ARG A 240 -0.62 -6.92 -15.97
N ALA A 241 -0.04 -5.79 -15.56
CA ALA A 241 -0.83 -4.67 -15.02
C ALA A 241 -1.86 -4.14 -16.03
N GLY A 242 -1.48 -4.02 -17.31
CA GLY A 242 -2.39 -3.62 -18.39
C GLY A 242 -3.54 -4.63 -18.59
N ALA A 243 -3.23 -5.93 -18.65
CA ALA A 243 -4.22 -6.99 -18.79
C ALA A 243 -5.21 -7.00 -17.62
N LEU A 244 -4.71 -6.86 -16.39
CA LEU A 244 -5.53 -6.81 -15.17
C LEU A 244 -6.43 -5.58 -15.12
N ARG A 245 -5.93 -4.40 -15.49
CA ARG A 245 -6.74 -3.18 -15.60
C ARG A 245 -7.86 -3.36 -16.63
N ALA A 246 -7.54 -3.85 -17.82
CA ALA A 246 -8.51 -4.08 -18.87
C ALA A 246 -9.60 -5.10 -18.45
N ALA A 247 -9.19 -6.19 -17.80
CA ALA A 247 -10.11 -7.20 -17.26
C ALA A 247 -11.01 -6.61 -16.17
N TYR A 248 -10.44 -5.84 -15.24
CA TYR A 248 -11.19 -5.18 -14.17
C TYR A 248 -12.23 -4.19 -14.71
N ASP A 249 -11.85 -3.35 -15.68
CA ASP A 249 -12.76 -2.38 -16.27
C ASP A 249 -13.87 -3.05 -17.09
N ARG A 250 -13.57 -4.15 -17.79
CA ARG A 250 -14.58 -4.96 -18.50
C ARG A 250 -15.60 -5.56 -17.54
N ARG A 251 -15.15 -6.13 -16.42
CA ARG A 251 -16.03 -6.65 -15.36
C ARG A 251 -16.89 -5.53 -14.77
N ALA A 252 -16.30 -4.37 -14.50
CA ALA A 252 -17.02 -3.22 -13.97
C ALA A 252 -18.10 -2.70 -14.94
N ARG A 253 -17.83 -2.72 -16.26
CA ARG A 253 -18.83 -2.41 -17.29
C ARG A 253 -19.98 -3.42 -17.29
N ALA A 254 -19.67 -4.72 -17.37
CA ALA A 254 -20.69 -5.78 -17.37
C ALA A 254 -21.61 -5.70 -16.13
N LEU A 255 -21.06 -5.45 -14.94
CA LEU A 255 -21.86 -5.26 -13.72
C LEU A 255 -22.77 -4.03 -13.77
N ARG A 256 -22.36 -2.94 -14.44
CA ARG A 256 -23.21 -1.77 -14.65
C ARG A 256 -24.32 -2.07 -15.64
N ASP A 257 -24.03 -2.79 -16.72
CA ASP A 257 -25.02 -3.14 -17.74
C ASP A 257 -26.11 -4.07 -17.18
N ILE A 258 -25.72 -5.06 -16.36
CA ILE A 258 -26.67 -5.92 -15.63
C ILE A 258 -27.59 -5.09 -14.72
N ARG A 259 -27.02 -4.16 -13.95
CA ARG A 259 -27.80 -3.28 -13.06
C ARG A 259 -28.73 -2.32 -13.80
N ALA A 260 -28.36 -1.95 -15.03
CA ALA A 260 -29.16 -1.08 -15.88
C ALA A 260 -30.25 -1.84 -16.67
N GLY A 261 -30.41 -3.15 -16.47
CA GLY A 261 -31.35 -3.98 -17.22
C GLY A 261 -31.00 -4.11 -18.70
N LYS A 262 -29.75 -3.81 -19.10
CA LYS A 262 -29.29 -3.82 -20.49
C LYS A 262 -28.70 -5.16 -20.93
N SER A 263 -29.04 -6.25 -20.24
CA SER A 263 -28.62 -7.59 -20.67
C SER A 263 -29.50 -8.00 -21.85
N LYS A 264 -28.92 -7.99 -23.06
CA LYS A 264 -29.42 -8.77 -24.20
C LYS A 264 -29.05 -10.23 -24.00
#